data_AF-A0A920TU55-F1
#
_entry.id   AF-A0A920TU55-F1
#
_cell.length_a   1.000
_cell.length_b   1.000
_cell.length_c   1.000
_cell.angle_alpha   90.00
_cell.angle_beta   90.00
_cell.angle_gamma   90.00
#
_symmetry.space_group_name_H-M   'P 1'
#
loop_
_entity.id
_entity.type
_entity.pdbx_description
1 polymer ?
#
loop_
_entity_poly.entity_id
_entity_poly.type
_entity_poly.pdbx_seq_one_letter_code
_entity_poly.pdbx_strand_id
1 'polypeptide(L)'
;MLGIANILRICGVIHIFIAVGLFLSISILSIWLPDGATVDHVGTGNILGALILSHGVGIGILLIVSSFIKDVSDAKKVLLGEIVLSICVLLAFIYNSFLLDSWYTTPPIVIWVVSVVLILLSIYGRFRVNKM
;
A
#
# COMPACT_ATOMS: atom_id res chain seq x y z
N MET A 1 8.01 -23.79 -4.74
CA MET A 1 6.59 -23.43 -4.48
C MET A 1 6.51 -22.45 -3.32
N LEU A 2 5.90 -21.28 -3.52
CA LEU A 2 5.70 -20.24 -2.51
C LEU A 2 4.72 -20.71 -1.41
N GLY A 3 5.02 -20.44 -0.14
CA GLY A 3 4.10 -20.65 1.00
C GLY A 3 3.38 -19.36 1.39
N ILE A 4 2.31 -19.45 2.18
CA ILE A 4 1.56 -18.26 2.65
C ILE A 4 2.47 -17.29 3.42
N ALA A 5 3.42 -17.80 4.21
CA ALA A 5 4.36 -16.96 4.95
C ALA A 5 5.19 -16.09 3.99
N ASN A 6 5.64 -16.64 2.87
CA ASN A 6 6.37 -15.87 1.87
C ASN A 6 5.49 -14.84 1.18
N ILE A 7 4.23 -15.14 0.92
CA ILE A 7 3.27 -14.16 0.36
C ILE A 7 3.08 -12.99 1.31
N LEU A 8 2.85 -13.26 2.60
CA LEU A 8 2.72 -12.23 3.62
C LEU A 8 3.98 -11.35 3.74
N ARG A 9 5.18 -11.94 3.68
CA ARG A 9 6.44 -11.20 3.66
C ARG A 9 6.57 -10.32 2.42
N ILE A 10 6.23 -10.85 1.24
CA ILE A 10 6.28 -10.10 -0.02
C ILE A 10 5.31 -8.92 0.04
N CYS A 11 4.04 -9.15 0.43
CA CYS A 11 3.08 -8.06 0.59
C CYS A 11 3.58 -7.02 1.61
N GLY A 12 4.16 -7.47 2.73
CA GLY A 12 4.70 -6.57 3.74
C GLY A 12 5.87 -5.71 3.26
N VAL A 13 6.82 -6.31 2.53
CA VAL A 13 7.93 -5.57 1.90
C VAL A 13 7.43 -4.58 0.86
N ILE A 14 6.44 -4.96 0.06
CA ILE A 14 5.83 -4.07 -0.93
C ILE A 14 5.19 -2.85 -0.25
N HIS A 15 4.42 -3.04 0.83
CA HIS A 15 3.83 -1.93 1.60
C HIS A 15 4.89 -0.96 2.13
N ILE A 16 5.95 -1.48 2.75
CA ILE A 16 7.06 -0.65 3.24
C ILE A 16 7.72 0.12 2.09
N PHE A 17 8.06 -0.57 1.00
CA PHE A 17 8.77 0.03 -0.13
C PHE A 17 7.95 1.15 -0.77
N ILE A 18 6.66 0.93 -0.97
CA ILE A 18 5.75 1.93 -1.55
C ILE A 18 5.55 3.11 -0.61
N ALA A 19 5.35 2.86 0.69
CA ALA A 19 5.15 3.94 1.66
C ALA A 19 6.38 4.85 1.76
N VAL A 20 7.58 4.26 1.80
CA VAL A 20 8.85 5.00 1.77
C VAL A 20 9.00 5.76 0.46
N GLY A 21 8.80 5.10 -0.68
CA GLY A 21 8.91 5.74 -1.99
C GLY A 21 7.96 6.92 -2.17
N LEU A 22 6.70 6.76 -1.75
CA LEU A 22 5.69 7.83 -1.78
C LEU A 22 6.10 9.00 -0.89
N PHE A 23 6.49 8.74 0.35
CA PHE A 23 6.94 9.78 1.27
C PHE A 23 8.12 10.57 0.70
N LEU A 24 9.16 9.89 0.19
CA LEU A 24 10.31 10.55 -0.42
C LEU A 24 9.89 11.41 -1.62
N SER A 25 8.98 10.90 -2.45
CA SER A 25 8.51 11.62 -3.65
C SER A 25 7.71 12.89 -3.32
N ILE A 26 6.97 12.90 -2.21
CA ILE A 26 6.17 14.05 -1.76
C ILE A 26 7.05 15.03 -0.97
N SER A 27 7.75 14.53 0.05
CA SER A 27 8.40 15.37 1.06
C SER A 27 9.82 15.80 0.75
N ILE A 28 10.53 15.05 -0.10
CA ILE A 28 11.93 15.37 -0.45
C ILE A 28 12.04 15.85 -1.89
N LEU A 29 11.40 15.12 -2.81
CA LEU A 29 11.53 15.40 -4.24
C LEU A 29 10.45 16.36 -4.76
N SER A 30 9.37 16.59 -3.99
CA SER A 30 8.27 17.48 -4.33
C SER A 30 7.62 17.25 -5.71
N ILE A 31 7.73 16.02 -6.24
CA ILE A 31 7.30 15.65 -7.60
C ILE A 31 5.78 15.76 -7.79
N TRP A 32 5.04 15.81 -6.67
CA TRP A 32 3.58 15.77 -6.61
C TRP A 32 2.94 17.11 -6.31
N LEU A 33 3.75 18.13 -6.07
CA LEU A 33 3.27 19.47 -5.85
C LEU A 33 3.04 20.14 -7.20
N PRO A 34 1.94 20.89 -7.37
CA PRO A 34 1.70 21.64 -8.60
C PRO A 34 2.77 22.73 -8.78
N ASP A 35 2.97 23.14 -10.03
CA ASP A 35 3.83 24.28 -10.33
C ASP A 35 3.34 25.52 -9.58
N GLY A 36 4.26 26.19 -8.86
CA GLY A 36 3.92 27.34 -8.01
C GLY A 36 3.26 26.99 -6.67
N ALA A 37 3.41 25.76 -6.18
CA ALA A 37 2.89 25.33 -4.87
C ALA A 37 3.22 26.30 -3.73
N THR A 38 2.19 26.72 -3.01
CA THR A 38 2.33 27.56 -1.81
C THR A 38 2.88 26.77 -0.61
N VAL A 39 3.27 27.49 0.45
CA VAL A 39 3.72 26.89 1.72
C VAL A 39 2.67 25.94 2.31
N ASP A 40 1.39 26.26 2.16
CA ASP A 40 0.29 25.42 2.68
C ASP A 40 0.15 24.10 1.90
N HIS A 41 0.39 24.11 0.58
CA HIS A 41 0.42 22.89 -0.23
C HIS A 41 1.55 21.97 0.22
N VAL A 42 2.74 22.53 0.43
CA VAL A 42 3.92 21.79 0.94
C VAL A 42 3.64 21.23 2.33
N GLY A 43 3.08 22.04 3.23
CA GLY A 43 2.71 21.62 4.58
C GLY A 43 1.71 20.47 4.58
N THR A 44 0.64 20.59 3.78
CA THR A 44 -0.38 19.55 3.61
C THR A 44 0.22 18.26 3.05
N GLY A 45 1.03 18.38 1.98
CA GLY A 45 1.71 17.23 1.37
C GLY A 45 2.61 16.49 2.35
N ASN A 46 3.36 17.21 3.18
CA ASN A 46 4.23 16.61 4.20
C ASN A 46 3.47 15.88 5.29
N ILE A 47 2.36 16.45 5.78
CA ILE A 47 1.52 15.80 6.79
C ILE A 47 0.92 14.51 6.23
N LEU A 48 0.35 14.57 5.02
CA LEU A 48 -0.21 13.39 4.36
C LEU A 48 0.86 12.34 4.03
N GLY A 49 2.04 12.78 3.57
CA GLY A 49 3.18 11.92 3.33
C GLY A 49 3.61 11.16 4.58
N ALA A 50 3.71 11.85 5.72
CA ALA A 50 4.06 11.22 7.00
C ALA A 50 2.98 10.22 7.48
N LEU A 51 1.71 10.52 7.23
CA LEU A 51 0.61 9.60 7.52
C LEU A 51 0.70 8.34 6.65
N ILE A 52 0.93 8.49 5.35
CA ILE A 52 1.12 7.36 4.42
C ILE A 52 2.34 6.52 4.83
N LEU A 53 3.45 7.16 5.19
CA LEU A 53 4.66 6.48 5.64
C LEU A 53 4.39 5.62 6.87
N SER A 54 3.85 6.23 7.92
CA SER A 54 3.59 5.52 9.18
C SER A 54 2.59 4.39 9.01
N HIS A 55 1.53 4.60 8.23
CA HIS A 55 0.50 3.60 7.99
C HIS A 55 1.03 2.43 7.14
N GLY A 56 1.64 2.71 5.99
CA GLY A 56 2.14 1.68 5.08
C GLY A 56 3.30 0.88 5.68
N VAL A 57 4.23 1.53 6.40
CA VAL A 57 5.28 0.81 7.14
C VAL A 57 4.68 -0.05 8.25
N GLY A 58 3.72 0.48 9.01
CA GLY A 58 3.03 -0.27 10.07
C GLY A 58 2.33 -1.52 9.55
N ILE A 59 1.54 -1.39 8.47
CA ILE A 59 0.90 -2.52 7.79
C ILE A 59 1.95 -3.52 7.30
N GLY A 60 3.01 -3.03 6.68
CA GLY A 60 4.04 -3.93 6.14
C GLY A 60 4.74 -4.75 7.22
N ILE A 61 5.05 -4.15 8.36
CA ILE A 61 5.58 -4.85 9.54
C ILE A 61 4.56 -5.87 10.06
N LEU A 62 3.28 -5.50 10.18
CA LEU A 62 2.23 -6.42 10.65
C LEU A 62 2.06 -7.63 9.74
N LEU A 63 2.19 -7.47 8.42
CA LEU A 63 2.16 -8.58 7.47
C LEU A 63 3.38 -9.49 7.61
N ILE A 64 4.58 -8.91 7.78
CA ILE A 64 5.81 -9.68 8.05
C ILE A 64 5.67 -10.47 9.35
N VAL A 65 5.15 -9.87 10.42
CA VAL A 65 4.90 -10.55 11.70
C VAL A 65 3.84 -11.64 11.53
N SER A 66 2.79 -11.38 10.76
CA SER A 66 1.74 -12.37 10.46
C SER A 66 2.29 -13.58 9.70
N SER A 67 3.44 -13.45 9.02
CA SER A 67 4.10 -14.59 8.37
C SER A 67 4.58 -15.69 9.32
N PHE A 68 4.60 -15.42 10.63
CA PHE A 68 4.93 -16.41 11.66
C PHE A 68 3.72 -17.19 12.20
N ILE A 69 2.50 -16.86 11.76
CA ILE A 69 1.30 -17.66 12.06
C ILE A 69 1.53 -19.08 11.52
N LYS A 70 1.31 -20.10 12.35
CA LYS A 70 1.50 -21.50 11.95
C LYS A 70 0.26 -22.12 11.32
N ASP A 71 -0.92 -21.62 11.70
CA ASP A 71 -2.19 -22.11 11.22
C ASP A 71 -2.55 -21.49 9.86
N VAL A 72 -2.79 -22.36 8.87
CA VAL A 72 -3.12 -21.95 7.49
C VAL A 72 -4.45 -21.22 7.43
N SER A 73 -5.44 -21.61 8.23
CA SER A 73 -6.76 -20.97 8.23
C SER A 73 -6.66 -19.53 8.74
N ASP A 74 -5.92 -19.31 9.82
CA ASP A 74 -5.70 -17.97 10.38
C ASP A 74 -4.86 -17.10 9.45
N ALA A 75 -3.79 -17.65 8.86
CA ALA A 75 -2.98 -16.90 7.88
C ALA A 75 -3.83 -16.49 6.65
N LYS A 76 -4.79 -17.33 6.22
CA LYS A 76 -5.74 -16.98 5.17
C LYS A 76 -6.71 -15.87 5.56
N LYS A 77 -7.05 -15.70 6.85
CA LYS A 77 -7.85 -14.56 7.32
C LYS A 77 -7.05 -13.26 7.22
N VAL A 78 -5.75 -13.29 7.52
CA VAL A 78 -4.87 -12.13 7.31
C VAL A 78 -4.84 -11.73 5.83
N LEU A 79 -4.71 -12.70 4.91
CA LEU A 79 -4.78 -12.43 3.47
C LEU A 79 -6.12 -11.85 3.03
N LEU A 80 -7.24 -12.23 3.66
CA LEU A 80 -8.53 -11.59 3.40
C LEU A 80 -8.53 -10.12 3.83
N GLY A 81 -7.96 -9.82 5.00
CA GLY A 81 -7.76 -8.44 5.46
C GLY A 81 -6.93 -7.63 4.48
N GLU A 82 -5.85 -8.21 3.97
CA GLU A 82 -5.00 -7.56 2.97
C GLU A 82 -5.72 -7.29 1.64
N ILE A 83 -6.56 -8.23 1.17
CA ILE A 83 -7.39 -8.02 -0.02
C ILE A 83 -8.32 -6.82 0.18
N VAL A 84 -9.04 -6.79 1.31
CA VAL A 84 -10.00 -5.71 1.60
C VAL A 84 -9.28 -4.37 1.72
N LEU A 85 -8.17 -4.33 2.47
CA LEU A 85 -7.35 -3.13 2.62
C LEU A 85 -6.87 -2.60 1.27
N SER A 86 -6.27 -3.46 0.43
CA SER A 86 -5.75 -3.07 -0.87
C SER A 86 -6.86 -2.59 -1.82
N ILE A 87 -8.06 -3.19 -1.77
CA ILE A 87 -9.23 -2.70 -2.52
C ILE A 87 -9.66 -1.31 -2.03
N CYS A 88 -9.75 -1.10 -0.71
CA CYS A 88 -10.10 0.21 -0.14
C CYS A 88 -9.09 1.30 -0.55
N VAL A 89 -7.79 0.98 -0.51
CA VAL A 89 -6.71 1.89 -0.97
C VAL A 89 -6.87 2.20 -2.46
N LEU A 90 -7.11 1.19 -3.30
CA LEU A 90 -7.33 1.39 -4.74
C LEU A 90 -8.55 2.28 -5.01
N LEU A 91 -9.67 2.03 -4.31
CA LEU A 91 -10.88 2.86 -4.42
C LEU A 91 -10.63 4.30 -3.96
N ALA A 92 -9.84 4.50 -2.90
CA ALA A 92 -9.46 5.83 -2.46
C ALA A 92 -8.66 6.57 -3.53
N PHE A 93 -7.73 5.90 -4.22
CA PHE A 93 -7.00 6.51 -5.34
C PHE A 93 -7.90 6.82 -6.54
N ILE A 94 -8.85 5.95 -6.89
CA ILE A 94 -9.85 6.19 -7.94
C ILE A 94 -10.68 7.44 -7.60
N TYR A 95 -11.23 7.50 -6.38
CA TYR A 95 -12.05 8.61 -5.94
C TYR A 95 -11.27 9.93 -6.00
N ASN A 96 -10.05 9.95 -5.47
CA ASN A 96 -9.23 11.15 -5.48
C ASN A 96 -8.76 11.58 -6.88
N SER A 97 -8.55 10.64 -7.80
CA SER A 97 -8.01 10.95 -9.13
C SER A 97 -9.07 11.37 -10.14
N PHE A 98 -10.30 10.89 -9.98
CA PHE A 98 -11.34 11.04 -11.01
C PHE A 98 -12.63 11.70 -10.52
N LEU A 99 -12.87 11.71 -9.19
CA LEU A 99 -14.14 12.18 -8.62
C LEU A 99 -13.96 13.42 -7.74
N LEU A 100 -12.77 13.63 -7.16
CA LEU A 100 -12.45 14.82 -6.40
C LEU A 100 -11.74 15.83 -7.29
N ASP A 101 -12.23 17.07 -7.32
CA ASP A 101 -11.48 18.20 -7.90
C ASP A 101 -10.36 18.58 -6.92
N SER A 102 -9.14 18.11 -7.18
CA SER A 102 -8.00 18.24 -6.27
C SER A 102 -6.83 18.93 -6.97
N TRP A 103 -6.05 19.67 -6.20
CA TRP A 103 -4.89 20.41 -6.68
C TRP A 103 -3.66 19.54 -6.97
N TYR A 104 -3.70 18.24 -6.64
CA TYR A 104 -2.58 17.32 -6.85
C TYR A 104 -2.87 16.36 -8.01
N THR A 105 -1.80 15.95 -8.70
CA THR A 105 -1.88 15.05 -9.85
C THR A 105 -2.21 13.61 -9.44
N THR A 106 -2.81 12.84 -10.34
CA THR A 106 -3.11 11.42 -10.12
C THR A 106 -1.86 10.62 -9.70
N PRO A 107 -2.00 9.55 -8.89
CA PRO A 107 -0.87 8.70 -8.54
C PRO A 107 -0.11 8.16 -9.75
N PRO A 108 1.22 7.95 -9.65
CA PRO A 108 2.03 7.46 -10.73
C PRO A 108 1.62 6.03 -10.99
N ILE A 109 1.74 5.59 -12.24
CA ILE A 109 1.26 4.28 -12.69
C ILE A 109 1.75 3.12 -11.81
N VAL A 110 2.93 3.25 -11.20
CA VAL A 110 3.50 2.23 -10.30
C VAL A 110 2.61 1.94 -9.10
N ILE A 111 1.93 2.94 -8.54
CA ILE A 111 1.05 2.77 -7.37
C ILE A 111 -0.17 1.93 -7.73
N TRP A 112 -0.78 2.22 -8.87
CA TRP A 112 -1.90 1.46 -9.42
C TRP A 112 -1.54 0.00 -9.65
N VAL A 113 -0.41 -0.24 -10.31
CA VAL A 113 0.10 -1.58 -10.59
C VAL A 113 0.35 -2.34 -9.29
N VAL A 114 0.97 -1.70 -8.31
CA VAL A 114 1.30 -2.35 -7.05
C VAL A 114 0.05 -2.69 -6.23
N SER A 115 -0.95 -1.81 -6.18
CA SER A 115 -2.24 -2.13 -5.53
C SER A 115 -2.88 -3.36 -6.16
N VAL A 116 -2.89 -3.47 -7.49
CA VAL A 116 -3.41 -4.65 -8.19
C VAL A 116 -2.58 -5.90 -7.87
N VAL A 117 -1.24 -5.79 -7.85
CA VAL A 117 -0.35 -6.90 -7.51
C VAL A 117 -0.59 -7.40 -6.08
N LEU A 118 -0.76 -6.51 -5.10
CA LEU A 118 -1.07 -6.88 -3.71
C LEU A 118 -2.40 -7.65 -3.62
N ILE A 119 -3.43 -7.20 -4.33
CA ILE A 119 -4.72 -7.89 -4.40
C ILE A 119 -4.55 -9.28 -5.00
N LEU A 120 -3.91 -9.38 -6.16
CA LEU A 120 -3.74 -10.65 -6.88
C LEU A 120 -2.89 -11.66 -6.09
N LEU A 121 -1.79 -11.22 -5.48
CA LEU A 121 -0.94 -12.06 -4.63
C LEU A 121 -1.72 -12.58 -3.42
N SER A 122 -2.54 -11.73 -2.80
CA SER A 122 -3.30 -12.10 -1.61
C SER A 122 -4.46 -13.04 -1.95
N ILE A 123 -5.15 -12.83 -3.07
CA ILE A 123 -6.15 -13.77 -3.62
C ILE A 123 -5.50 -15.12 -3.91
N TYR A 124 -4.35 -15.12 -4.59
CA TYR A 124 -3.61 -16.35 -4.89
C TYR A 124 -3.24 -17.11 -3.61
N GLY A 125 -2.66 -16.42 -2.63
CA GLY A 125 -2.31 -17.02 -1.33
C GLY A 125 -3.51 -17.61 -0.61
N ARG A 126 -4.65 -16.91 -0.63
CA ARG A 126 -5.86 -17.32 0.08
C ARG A 126 -6.49 -18.58 -0.51
N PHE A 127 -6.63 -18.62 -1.84
CA PHE A 127 -7.43 -19.66 -2.51
C PHE A 127 -6.61 -20.82 -3.08
N ARG A 128 -5.32 -20.60 -3.37
CA ARG A 128 -4.49 -21.60 -4.08
C ARG A 128 -3.35 -22.17 -3.24
N VAL A 129 -2.99 -21.55 -2.12
CA VAL A 129 -1.89 -22.01 -1.26
C VAL A 129 -2.45 -22.61 0.03
N ASN A 130 -2.05 -23.85 0.33
CA ASN A 130 -2.49 -24.60 1.52
C ASN A 130 -1.34 -24.98 2.46
N LYS A 131 -0.17 -24.40 2.21
CA LYS A 131 1.03 -24.59 3.00
C LYS A 131 1.53 -23.24 3.49
N MET A 132 2.11 -23.24 4.69
CA MET A 132 2.78 -22.05 5.22
C MET A 132 4.02 -21.70 4.42
#